data_AF-A0A534JXI3-F1
#
_entry.id   AF-A0A534JXI3-F1
#
_cell.length_a   1.000
_cell.length_b   1.000
_cell.length_c   1.000
_cell.angle_alpha   90.00
_cell.angle_beta   90.00
_cell.angle_gamma   90.00
#
_symmetry.space_group_name_H-M   'P 1'
#
loop_
_entity.id
_entity.type
_entity.pdbx_description
1 polymer ?
#
loop_
_entity_poly.entity_id
_entity_poly.type
_entity_poly.pdbx_seq_one_letter_code
_entity_poly.pdbx_strand_id
1 'polypeptide(L)'
;MLGAIETLLSGILVRGLSPALLSVLMAAPLKKVARAQLKKIYVLDERGEMAGEYVLDADCPLDFNDFLKVLPNEGIGDRDSLFVGEYVFTAFQSGKFVFVLLSRGHLASEDFDWTGLLLTAADSHLSQGTARTAAPRTAEARPDADKGLGERESRLAARERALAELEVKLKAESANLQGRQEELNRQKAQLSAVADYSARLQDEVAQGVSRAVKTRDEAETIAAATRAESREAESKALDDARLQLEQERKALQSAKADLEAKYRDAIAENERLGKESKEAIATLERERGETAAHAAEEEKTRKEIETRVAELSQRFAAMAKERLVASHRPPGEPSEEVKKAVEGEKAELARERKFLQRRAIELLDREERVRDREGRVDERDRELNRREQGLAARENDLERSKTLLAQARPQPPEVRAETDEAKKDIERRVKIIQQKALELLDREEKLRKRAAELEAMESRLSGRLPAE
;
A
#
# COMPACT_ATOMS: atom_id res chain seq x y z
N MET A 1 -15.12 4.38 -14.86
CA MET A 1 -15.34 5.84 -14.78
C MET A 1 -14.25 6.37 -13.87
N LEU A 2 -13.18 6.94 -14.46
CA LEU A 2 -12.91 8.38 -14.40
C LEU A 2 -12.66 8.81 -12.93
N GLY A 3 -11.48 9.21 -12.49
CA GLY A 3 -10.23 9.61 -13.14
C GLY A 3 -9.39 10.30 -12.05
N ALA A 4 -8.08 10.32 -12.23
CA ALA A 4 -7.12 11.31 -11.69
C ALA A 4 -5.72 10.69 -11.76
N ILE A 5 -5.21 10.61 -12.99
CA ILE A 5 -3.78 10.62 -13.26
C ILE A 5 -3.38 12.08 -13.10
N GLU A 6 -2.57 12.41 -12.10
CA GLU A 6 -1.60 13.51 -12.08
C GLU A 6 -1.07 13.70 -10.67
N THR A 7 0.05 13.04 -10.36
CA THR A 7 1.12 13.53 -9.44
C THR A 7 2.21 12.46 -9.33
N LEU A 8 2.95 12.19 -10.40
CA LEU A 8 4.18 11.38 -10.33
C LEU A 8 5.20 11.85 -11.37
N LEU A 9 5.68 13.09 -11.22
CA LEU A 9 6.93 13.55 -11.85
C LEU A 9 7.69 14.42 -10.86
N SER A 10 8.33 13.78 -9.89
CA SER A 10 9.56 14.28 -9.25
C SER A 10 10.12 13.18 -8.36
N GLY A 11 11.11 12.46 -8.88
CA GLY A 11 11.91 11.55 -8.07
C GLY A 11 12.24 10.23 -8.74
N ILE A 12 13.03 10.24 -9.82
CA ILE A 12 13.95 9.13 -10.09
C ILE A 12 15.30 9.73 -10.52
N LEU A 13 16.29 9.36 -9.70
CA LEU A 13 17.70 9.63 -9.83
C LEU A 13 18.26 9.16 -11.18
N VAL A 14 19.13 10.01 -11.69
CA VAL A 14 20.11 9.75 -12.74
C VAL A 14 20.99 8.55 -12.35
N ARG A 15 20.84 7.43 -13.06
CA ARG A 15 21.95 6.49 -13.32
C ARG A 15 21.61 5.59 -14.50
N GLY A 16 22.31 5.81 -15.61
CA GLY A 16 22.38 4.88 -16.73
C GLY A 16 21.37 5.16 -17.84
N LEU A 17 21.72 6.08 -18.75
CA LEU A 17 21.22 6.07 -20.13
C LEU A 17 22.33 6.59 -21.05
N SER A 18 22.54 5.80 -22.09
CA SER A 18 23.59 5.82 -23.12
C SER A 18 23.64 7.11 -23.95
N PRO A 19 24.75 7.38 -24.67
CA PRO A 19 24.94 8.60 -25.48
C PRO A 19 24.19 8.55 -26.82
N ALA A 20 22.97 8.02 -26.85
CA ALA A 20 22.21 7.75 -28.07
C ALA A 20 20.91 8.57 -28.18
N LEU A 21 20.74 9.62 -27.37
CA LEU A 21 19.59 10.55 -27.45
C LEU A 21 20.01 12.01 -27.60
N LEU A 22 21.21 12.26 -28.14
CA LEU A 22 21.62 13.58 -28.64
C LEU A 22 21.34 13.76 -30.14
N SER A 23 20.67 12.79 -30.78
CA SER A 23 20.36 12.77 -32.21
C SER A 23 18.87 12.95 -32.55
N VAL A 24 18.00 13.22 -31.57
CA VAL A 24 16.55 13.48 -31.79
C VAL A 24 16.20 14.96 -31.58
N LEU A 25 17.13 15.85 -31.90
CA LEU A 25 16.92 17.31 -31.93
C LEU A 25 17.22 17.92 -33.32
N MET A 26 17.16 17.10 -34.37
CA MET A 26 17.23 17.55 -35.77
C MET A 26 16.34 16.65 -36.64
N ALA A 27 15.03 16.96 -36.67
CA ALA A 27 14.08 16.67 -37.77
C ALA A 27 12.63 16.73 -37.25
N ALA A 28 12.18 17.92 -36.82
CA ALA A 28 10.75 18.21 -36.91
C ALA A 28 10.52 18.82 -38.30
N PRO A 29 9.74 18.21 -39.19
CA PRO A 29 9.37 18.87 -40.42
C PRO A 29 8.57 20.11 -40.04
N LEU A 30 9.01 21.30 -40.51
CA LEU A 30 8.18 22.50 -40.56
C LEU A 30 6.84 22.08 -41.16
N LYS A 31 5.79 21.97 -40.34
CA LYS A 31 4.42 21.88 -40.82
C LYS A 31 4.21 23.14 -41.62
N LYS A 32 4.31 23.04 -42.95
CA LYS A 32 3.81 24.05 -43.87
C LYS A 32 2.34 24.26 -43.48
N VAL A 33 2.04 25.36 -42.80
CA VAL A 33 0.66 25.78 -42.56
C VAL A 33 0.04 25.86 -43.94
N ALA A 34 -0.98 25.05 -44.20
CA ALA A 34 -1.68 25.07 -45.47
C ALA A 34 -2.29 26.46 -45.62
N ARG A 35 -1.67 27.31 -46.44
CA ARG A 35 -2.11 28.68 -46.66
C ARG A 35 -3.52 28.64 -47.24
N ALA A 36 -4.44 29.41 -46.65
CA ALA A 36 -5.82 29.47 -47.11
C ALA A 36 -5.84 29.86 -48.60
N GLN A 37 -6.58 29.10 -49.41
CA GLN A 37 -6.73 29.41 -50.83
C GLN A 37 -8.01 30.21 -51.03
N LEU A 38 -7.88 31.48 -51.39
CA LEU A 38 -9.02 32.32 -51.71
C LEU A 38 -9.64 31.88 -53.06
N LYS A 39 -10.97 31.74 -53.08
CA LYS A 39 -11.72 31.19 -54.21
C LYS A 39 -12.63 32.23 -54.85
N LYS A 40 -13.44 32.93 -54.05
CA LYS A 40 -14.37 33.96 -54.52
C LYS A 40 -14.43 35.12 -53.52
N ILE A 41 -14.73 36.32 -53.99
CA ILE A 41 -15.01 37.49 -53.15
C ILE A 41 -16.35 38.07 -53.58
N TYR A 42 -17.28 38.19 -52.65
CA TYR A 42 -18.55 38.87 -52.85
C TYR A 42 -18.47 40.28 -52.27
N VAL A 43 -18.99 41.26 -53.00
CA VAL A 43 -19.11 42.65 -52.55
C VAL A 43 -20.58 42.93 -52.33
N LEU A 44 -20.94 43.35 -51.12
CA LEU A 44 -22.29 43.70 -50.71
C LEU A 44 -22.38 45.21 -50.50
N ASP A 45 -23.50 45.80 -50.88
CA ASP A 45 -23.79 47.22 -50.66
C ASP A 45 -24.26 47.52 -49.21
N GLU A 46 -24.52 48.79 -48.90
CA GLU A 46 -25.03 49.23 -47.58
C GLU A 46 -26.36 48.56 -47.16
N ARG A 47 -27.07 47.91 -48.10
CA ARG A 47 -28.37 47.25 -47.90
C ARG A 47 -28.23 45.74 -47.79
N GLY A 48 -27.02 45.19 -47.94
CA GLY A 48 -26.77 43.74 -47.95
C GLY A 48 -27.08 43.06 -49.28
N GLU A 49 -27.29 43.83 -50.36
CA GLU A 49 -27.52 43.32 -51.70
C GLU A 49 -26.19 43.12 -52.44
N MET A 50 -26.12 42.15 -53.36
CA MET A 50 -24.90 41.86 -54.10
C MET A 50 -24.56 42.98 -55.08
N ALA A 51 -23.48 43.73 -54.79
CA ALA A 51 -22.92 44.75 -55.66
C ALA A 51 -21.95 44.17 -56.71
N GLY A 52 -21.30 43.04 -56.42
CA GLY A 52 -20.43 42.36 -57.37
C GLY A 52 -19.82 41.05 -56.86
N GLU A 53 -19.31 40.23 -57.79
CA GLU A 53 -18.59 38.98 -57.51
C GLU A 53 -17.26 38.97 -58.26
N TYR A 54 -16.18 38.66 -57.53
CA TYR A 54 -14.86 38.39 -58.08
C TYR A 54 -14.53 36.91 -57.93
N VAL A 55 -14.57 36.18 -59.03
CA VAL A 55 -14.24 34.75 -59.08
C VAL A 55 -12.75 34.60 -59.34
N LEU A 56 -12.00 34.09 -58.35
CA LEU A 56 -10.57 33.81 -58.48
C LEU A 56 -10.31 32.36 -58.90
N ASP A 57 -11.22 31.45 -58.54
CA ASP A 57 -11.20 30.05 -58.93
C ASP A 57 -12.59 29.64 -59.45
N ALA A 58 -12.66 29.33 -60.76
CA ALA A 58 -13.91 28.98 -61.45
C ALA A 58 -14.43 27.59 -61.09
N ASP A 59 -13.59 26.72 -60.51
CA ASP A 59 -13.93 25.35 -60.15
C ASP A 59 -14.53 25.24 -58.73
N CYS A 60 -14.81 26.38 -58.08
CA CYS A 60 -15.39 26.40 -56.73
C CYS A 60 -16.90 26.07 -56.77
N PRO A 61 -17.37 25.04 -56.07
CA PRO A 61 -18.74 24.53 -56.15
C PRO A 61 -19.75 25.33 -55.31
N LEU A 62 -19.31 26.35 -54.57
CA LEU A 62 -20.16 27.16 -53.71
C LEU A 62 -20.52 28.48 -54.38
N ASP A 63 -21.80 28.85 -54.28
CA ASP A 63 -22.32 30.10 -54.80
C ASP A 63 -22.84 31.02 -53.69
N PHE A 64 -23.15 32.27 -54.03
CA PHE A 64 -23.70 33.25 -53.10
C PHE A 64 -25.00 32.77 -52.40
N ASN A 65 -25.80 31.96 -53.09
CA ASN A 65 -27.00 31.37 -52.49
C ASN A 65 -26.70 30.41 -51.34
N ASP A 66 -25.52 29.77 -51.32
CA ASP A 66 -25.12 28.90 -50.22
C ASP A 66 -24.62 29.71 -49.02
N PHE A 67 -24.03 30.89 -49.26
CA PHE A 67 -23.73 31.86 -48.21
C PHE A 67 -25.02 32.35 -47.52
N LEU A 68 -26.05 32.73 -48.29
CA LEU A 68 -27.32 33.19 -47.72
C LEU A 68 -28.03 32.14 -46.85
N LYS A 69 -27.90 30.84 -47.17
CA LYS A 69 -28.48 29.76 -46.36
C LYS A 69 -27.81 29.59 -45.00
N VAL A 70 -26.52 29.95 -44.91
CA VAL A 70 -25.69 29.77 -43.71
C VAL A 70 -25.62 31.06 -42.89
N LEU A 71 -26.12 32.17 -43.45
CA LEU A 71 -26.19 33.47 -42.80
C LEU A 71 -27.10 33.42 -41.56
N PRO A 72 -26.59 33.74 -40.35
CA PRO A 72 -27.43 33.87 -39.17
C PRO A 72 -28.46 35.00 -39.34
N ASN A 73 -29.64 34.87 -38.72
CA ASN A 73 -30.68 35.92 -38.74
C ASN A 73 -30.21 37.26 -38.13
N GLU A 74 -29.12 37.23 -37.35
CA GLU A 74 -28.50 38.38 -36.70
C GLU A 74 -27.47 39.11 -37.60
N GLY A 75 -27.12 38.53 -38.76
CA GLY A 75 -26.06 39.01 -39.65
C GLY A 75 -24.68 38.43 -39.30
N ILE A 76 -23.64 38.87 -40.02
CA ILE A 76 -22.23 38.51 -39.75
C ILE A 76 -21.50 39.78 -39.34
N GLY A 77 -20.70 39.72 -38.26
CA GLY A 77 -19.86 40.82 -37.83
C GLY A 77 -18.57 40.98 -38.65
N ASP A 78 -17.87 42.10 -38.45
CA ASP A 78 -16.56 42.31 -39.09
C ASP A 78 -15.55 41.25 -38.60
N ARG A 79 -14.87 40.60 -39.56
CA ARG A 79 -13.90 39.51 -39.36
C ARG A 79 -14.47 38.20 -38.83
N ASP A 80 -15.79 38.05 -38.80
CA ASP A 80 -16.42 36.79 -38.44
C ASP A 80 -16.36 35.79 -39.60
N SER A 81 -16.12 34.52 -39.25
CA SER A 81 -16.00 33.42 -40.20
C SER A 81 -17.15 32.41 -40.05
N LEU A 82 -17.86 32.13 -41.14
CA LEU A 82 -18.83 31.05 -41.24
C LEU A 82 -18.24 29.84 -41.97
N PHE A 83 -18.46 28.66 -41.41
CA PHE A 83 -17.88 27.41 -41.91
C PHE A 83 -18.90 26.59 -42.68
N VAL A 84 -18.56 26.24 -43.92
CA VAL A 84 -19.35 25.38 -44.81
C VAL A 84 -18.45 24.24 -45.31
N GLY A 85 -18.37 23.17 -44.50
CA GLY A 85 -17.51 22.03 -44.78
C GLY A 85 -16.02 22.40 -44.77
N GLU A 86 -15.37 22.31 -45.93
CA GLU A 86 -13.95 22.68 -46.11
C GLU A 86 -13.75 24.16 -46.48
N TYR A 87 -14.84 24.90 -46.71
CA TYR A 87 -14.82 26.29 -47.11
C TYR A 87 -15.25 27.21 -45.97
N VAL A 88 -14.71 28.41 -45.97
CA VAL A 88 -14.92 29.43 -44.93
C VAL A 88 -15.31 30.74 -45.62
N PHE A 89 -16.45 31.30 -45.22
CA PHE A 89 -16.85 32.67 -45.57
C PHE A 89 -16.40 33.61 -44.47
N THR A 90 -15.62 34.63 -44.80
CA THR A 90 -15.17 35.63 -43.83
C THR A 90 -15.61 37.02 -44.28
N ALA A 91 -16.38 37.71 -43.45
CA ALA A 91 -16.87 39.05 -43.78
C ALA A 91 -15.89 40.13 -43.31
N PHE A 92 -15.70 41.17 -44.11
CA PHE A 92 -14.93 42.35 -43.78
C PHE A 92 -15.76 43.59 -44.08
N GLN A 93 -15.96 44.44 -43.09
CA GLN A 93 -16.68 45.69 -43.25
C GLN A 93 -15.69 46.81 -43.56
N SER A 94 -15.81 47.42 -44.74
CA SER A 94 -15.00 48.56 -45.14
C SER A 94 -15.90 49.68 -45.65
N GLY A 95 -16.08 50.71 -44.84
CA GLY A 95 -16.85 51.89 -45.20
C GLY A 95 -18.31 51.57 -45.51
N LYS A 96 -18.68 51.73 -46.80
CA LYS A 96 -20.05 51.55 -47.30
C LYS A 96 -20.31 50.16 -47.88
N PHE A 97 -19.28 49.32 -47.96
CA PHE A 97 -19.36 47.99 -48.56
C PHE A 97 -18.95 46.91 -47.57
N VAL A 98 -19.55 45.74 -47.71
CA VAL A 98 -19.16 44.53 -46.97
C VAL A 98 -18.59 43.52 -47.95
N PHE A 99 -17.36 43.08 -47.69
CA PHE A 99 -16.65 42.12 -48.52
C PHE A 99 -16.71 40.74 -47.86
N VAL A 100 -17.27 39.75 -48.55
CA VAL A 100 -17.33 38.36 -48.07
C VAL A 100 -16.34 37.52 -48.86
N LEU A 101 -15.30 37.04 -48.20
CA LEU A 101 -14.24 36.23 -48.78
C LEU A 101 -14.54 34.75 -48.59
N LEU A 102 -14.52 33.98 -49.68
CA LEU A 102 -14.65 32.53 -49.66
C LEU A 102 -13.27 31.89 -49.81
N SER A 103 -12.77 31.25 -48.75
CA SER A 103 -11.50 30.53 -48.75
C SER A 103 -11.66 29.04 -48.48
N ARG A 104 -10.78 28.21 -49.06
CA ARG A 104 -10.61 26.81 -48.63
C ARG A 104 -9.55 26.75 -47.54
N GLY A 105 -9.96 26.41 -46.32
CA GLY A 105 -9.13 26.51 -45.11
C GLY A 105 -9.25 27.85 -44.37
N HIS A 106 -8.77 27.86 -43.13
CA HIS A 106 -8.84 29.01 -42.22
C HIS A 106 -7.79 30.07 -42.56
N LEU A 107 -8.20 31.33 -42.67
CA LEU A 107 -7.28 32.46 -42.82
C LEU A 107 -6.45 32.61 -41.54
N ALA A 108 -5.14 32.80 -41.66
CA ALA A 108 -4.30 33.08 -40.50
C ALA A 108 -4.51 34.53 -40.05
N SER A 109 -4.27 34.85 -38.76
CA SER A 109 -4.39 36.22 -38.22
C SER A 109 -3.64 37.27 -39.06
N GLU A 110 -2.50 36.91 -39.65
CA GLU A 110 -1.71 37.77 -40.53
C GLU A 110 -2.39 38.06 -41.89
N ASP A 111 -3.20 37.11 -42.39
CA ASP A 111 -3.96 37.28 -43.64
C ASP A 111 -5.15 38.23 -43.44
N PHE A 112 -5.73 38.31 -42.23
CA PHE A 112 -6.82 39.26 -41.90
C PHE A 112 -6.37 40.72 -41.99
N ASP A 113 -5.17 41.04 -41.48
CA ASP A 113 -4.69 42.42 -41.46
C ASP A 113 -4.29 42.92 -42.85
N TRP A 114 -3.70 42.05 -43.69
CA TRP A 114 -3.35 42.40 -45.06
C TRP A 114 -4.56 42.49 -45.98
N THR A 115 -5.57 41.61 -45.82
CA THR A 115 -6.83 41.66 -46.59
C THR A 115 -7.67 42.87 -46.21
N GLY A 116 -7.79 43.20 -44.92
CA GLY A 116 -8.45 44.42 -44.47
C GLY A 116 -7.81 45.68 -45.04
N LEU A 117 -6.48 45.75 -45.08
CA LEU A 117 -5.74 46.89 -45.64
C LEU A 117 -5.91 47.01 -47.17
N LEU A 118 -5.89 45.89 -47.90
CA LEU A 118 -6.16 45.85 -49.35
C LEU A 118 -7.57 46.32 -49.69
N LEU A 119 -8.57 45.86 -48.92
CA LEU A 119 -9.98 46.19 -49.16
C LEU A 119 -10.29 47.65 -48.80
N THR A 120 -9.67 48.18 -47.74
CA THR A 120 -9.75 49.60 -47.40
C THR A 120 -9.15 50.48 -48.49
N ALA A 121 -8.03 50.06 -49.10
CA ALA A 121 -7.45 50.76 -50.24
C ALA A 121 -8.37 50.72 -51.47
N ALA A 122 -9.01 49.58 -51.75
CA ALA A 122 -9.96 49.44 -52.85
C ALA A 122 -11.23 50.30 -52.67
N ASP A 123 -11.75 50.43 -51.45
CA ASP A 123 -12.91 51.28 -51.13
C ASP A 123 -12.68 52.76 -51.43
N SER A 124 -11.46 53.25 -51.19
CA SER A 124 -11.06 54.64 -51.50
C SER A 124 -11.15 54.98 -53.00
N HIS A 125 -10.99 53.97 -53.88
CA HIS A 125 -11.09 54.13 -55.33
C HIS A 125 -12.54 54.05 -55.83
N LEU A 126 -13.41 53.30 -55.15
CA LEU A 126 -14.84 53.19 -55.49
C LEU A 126 -15.64 54.43 -55.06
N SER A 127 -15.24 55.09 -53.97
CA SER A 127 -15.94 56.25 -53.40
C SER A 127 -15.74 57.58 -54.16
N GLN A 128 -14.74 57.70 -55.05
CA GLN A 128 -14.44 58.95 -55.75
C GLN A 128 -15.28 59.19 -57.03
N GLY A 129 -16.07 58.23 -57.49
CA GLY A 129 -16.82 58.30 -58.75
C GLY A 129 -18.12 59.12 -58.73
N THR A 130 -18.62 59.57 -57.57
CA THR A 130 -20.04 59.90 -57.40
C THR A 130 -20.41 61.36 -57.03
N ALA A 131 -19.53 62.36 -57.19
CA ALA A 131 -19.89 63.75 -56.80
C ALA A 131 -19.43 64.88 -57.75
N ARG A 132 -20.32 65.39 -58.61
CA ARG A 132 -20.31 66.80 -59.13
C ARG A 132 -21.71 67.26 -59.59
N THR A 133 -22.18 68.40 -59.08
CA THR A 133 -22.63 69.62 -59.84
C THR A 133 -23.56 70.52 -59.00
N ALA A 134 -23.26 71.83 -58.93
CA ALA A 134 -24.26 72.92 -58.92
C ALA A 134 -23.59 74.30 -59.08
N ALA A 135 -24.15 75.13 -59.97
CA ALA A 135 -23.75 76.52 -60.27
C ALA A 135 -24.76 77.55 -59.69
N PRO A 136 -24.42 78.85 -59.59
CA PRO A 136 -25.07 79.82 -58.69
C PRO A 136 -26.08 80.76 -59.39
N ARG A 137 -26.88 81.49 -58.60
CA ARG A 137 -27.75 82.60 -59.07
C ARG A 137 -27.43 83.93 -58.42
N THR A 138 -27.53 84.96 -59.26
CA THR A 138 -27.19 86.37 -59.12
C THR A 138 -28.28 87.20 -58.42
N ALA A 139 -27.83 88.34 -57.91
CA ALA A 139 -28.55 89.44 -57.27
C ALA A 139 -29.33 90.33 -58.25
N GLU A 140 -30.19 91.21 -57.69
CA GLU A 140 -30.58 92.58 -58.12
C GLU A 140 -31.95 92.94 -57.47
N ALA A 141 -32.44 94.17 -57.28
CA ALA A 141 -31.97 95.56 -57.29
C ALA A 141 -33.10 96.41 -56.61
N ARG A 142 -32.79 97.67 -56.24
CA ARG A 142 -33.71 98.65 -55.58
C ARG A 142 -34.51 99.50 -56.60
N PRO A 143 -35.64 100.13 -56.18
CA PRO A 143 -35.80 101.56 -56.46
C PRO A 143 -36.47 102.42 -55.34
N ASP A 144 -36.38 103.74 -55.56
CA ASP A 144 -37.10 104.92 -55.02
C ASP A 144 -36.90 105.39 -53.56
N ALA A 145 -36.62 106.69 -53.38
CA ALA A 145 -36.04 107.25 -52.15
C ALA A 145 -37.05 107.66 -51.06
N ASP A 146 -38.26 108.12 -51.35
CA ASP A 146 -39.21 108.59 -50.30
C ASP A 146 -40.33 107.60 -49.95
N LYS A 147 -40.84 106.80 -50.89
CA LYS A 147 -41.53 105.53 -50.56
C LYS A 147 -40.55 104.50 -49.99
N GLY A 148 -39.29 104.61 -50.38
CA GLY A 148 -38.20 103.82 -49.82
C GLY A 148 -37.93 104.09 -48.35
N LEU A 149 -38.25 105.27 -47.79
CA LEU A 149 -38.02 105.53 -46.35
C LEU A 149 -39.03 104.79 -45.46
N GLY A 150 -40.32 104.85 -45.75
CA GLY A 150 -41.34 104.07 -45.01
C GLY A 150 -41.20 102.55 -45.23
N GLU A 151 -40.83 102.13 -46.44
CA GLU A 151 -40.47 100.73 -46.71
C GLU A 151 -39.16 100.32 -46.01
N ARG A 152 -38.18 101.22 -45.86
CA ARG A 152 -36.96 100.98 -45.08
C ARG A 152 -37.26 100.91 -43.58
N GLU A 153 -38.10 101.78 -43.03
CA GLU A 153 -38.49 101.78 -41.63
C GLU A 153 -39.28 100.51 -41.25
N SER A 154 -40.26 100.10 -42.07
CA SER A 154 -40.97 98.83 -41.86
C SER A 154 -40.05 97.61 -42.03
N ARG A 155 -39.10 97.64 -42.96
CA ARG A 155 -38.06 96.61 -43.09
C ARG A 155 -37.10 96.62 -41.90
N LEU A 156 -36.76 97.78 -41.32
CA LEU A 156 -35.93 97.89 -40.13
C LEU A 156 -36.68 97.35 -38.91
N ALA A 157 -37.94 97.73 -38.69
CA ALA A 157 -38.77 97.20 -37.62
C ALA A 157 -38.99 95.68 -37.74
N ALA A 158 -39.17 95.15 -38.97
CA ALA A 158 -39.24 93.71 -39.21
C ALA A 158 -37.90 93.01 -38.93
N ARG A 159 -36.77 93.65 -39.27
CA ARG A 159 -35.43 93.15 -38.94
C ARG A 159 -35.16 93.18 -37.44
N GLU A 160 -35.57 94.22 -36.74
CA GLU A 160 -35.45 94.34 -35.27
C GLU A 160 -36.27 93.26 -34.56
N ARG A 161 -37.50 92.98 -35.02
CA ARG A 161 -38.31 91.86 -34.50
C ARG A 161 -37.67 90.50 -34.79
N ALA A 162 -37.17 90.29 -36.00
CA ALA A 162 -36.47 89.06 -36.36
C ALA A 162 -35.16 88.88 -35.57
N LEU A 163 -34.43 89.96 -35.29
CA LEU A 163 -33.24 89.95 -34.43
C LEU A 163 -33.62 89.61 -32.98
N ALA A 164 -34.69 90.19 -32.44
CA ALA A 164 -35.18 89.85 -31.11
C ALA A 164 -35.60 88.37 -31.00
N GLU A 165 -36.28 87.82 -32.03
CA GLU A 165 -36.62 86.40 -32.09
C GLU A 165 -35.37 85.51 -32.14
N LEU A 166 -34.34 85.90 -32.91
CA LEU A 166 -33.06 85.19 -32.97
C LEU A 166 -32.30 85.27 -31.65
N GLU A 167 -32.31 86.42 -30.97
CA GLU A 167 -31.69 86.56 -29.64
C GLU A 167 -32.35 85.66 -28.60
N VAL A 168 -33.69 85.54 -28.63
CA VAL A 168 -34.41 84.63 -27.74
C VAL A 168 -34.07 83.17 -28.06
N LYS A 169 -34.03 82.80 -29.36
CA LYS A 169 -33.62 81.45 -29.79
C LYS A 169 -32.19 81.13 -29.38
N LEU A 170 -31.26 82.06 -29.58
CA LEU A 170 -29.85 81.88 -29.23
C LEU A 170 -29.67 81.75 -27.71
N LYS A 171 -30.41 82.52 -26.91
CA LYS A 171 -30.44 82.35 -25.45
C LYS A 171 -30.99 80.97 -25.06
N ALA A 172 -32.09 80.52 -25.66
CA ALA A 172 -32.64 79.19 -25.40
C ALA A 172 -31.68 78.06 -25.80
N GLU A 173 -31.02 78.17 -26.95
CA GLU A 173 -30.00 77.23 -27.40
C GLU A 173 -28.77 77.22 -26.48
N SER A 174 -28.32 78.39 -26.02
CA SER A 174 -27.21 78.50 -25.07
C SER A 174 -27.52 77.82 -23.73
N ALA A 175 -28.75 77.97 -23.22
CA ALA A 175 -29.20 77.29 -22.01
C ALA A 175 -29.31 75.77 -22.21
N ASN A 176 -29.80 75.31 -23.37
CA ASN A 176 -29.84 73.89 -23.71
C ASN A 176 -28.44 73.27 -23.84
N LEU A 177 -27.48 74.00 -24.43
CA LEU A 177 -26.09 73.56 -24.52
C LEU A 177 -25.43 73.49 -23.14
N GLN A 178 -25.69 74.46 -22.27
CA GLN A 178 -25.22 74.42 -20.87
C GLN A 178 -25.80 73.22 -20.12
N GLY A 179 -27.11 72.96 -20.23
CA GLY A 179 -27.73 71.79 -19.61
C GLY A 179 -27.14 70.46 -20.11
N ARG A 180 -26.88 70.35 -21.42
CA ARG A 180 -26.19 69.16 -21.99
C ARG A 180 -24.75 69.04 -21.50
N GLN A 181 -24.03 70.14 -21.33
CA GLN A 181 -22.67 70.14 -20.80
C GLN A 181 -22.63 69.68 -19.34
N GLU A 182 -23.58 70.11 -18.52
CA GLU A 182 -23.72 69.65 -17.14
C GLU A 182 -24.02 68.14 -17.08
N GLU A 183 -24.91 67.64 -17.93
CA GLU A 183 -25.23 66.22 -17.98
C GLU A 183 -24.03 65.38 -18.44
N LEU A 184 -23.27 65.85 -19.44
CA LEU A 184 -22.00 65.23 -19.84
C LEU A 184 -20.98 65.23 -18.69
N ASN A 185 -20.89 66.31 -17.92
CA ASN A 185 -20.00 66.37 -16.76
C ASN A 185 -20.42 65.40 -15.66
N ARG A 186 -21.74 65.22 -15.43
CA ARG A 186 -22.27 64.20 -14.50
C ARG A 186 -21.93 62.79 -14.97
N GLN A 187 -22.13 62.48 -16.25
CA GLN A 187 -21.80 61.18 -16.82
C GLN A 187 -20.30 60.89 -16.75
N LYS A 188 -19.45 61.89 -17.02
CA LYS A 188 -17.99 61.75 -16.86
C LYS A 188 -17.60 61.45 -15.41
N ALA A 189 -18.21 62.13 -14.44
CA ALA A 189 -17.96 61.88 -13.03
C ALA A 189 -18.43 60.48 -12.58
N GLN A 190 -19.56 59.99 -13.13
CA GLN A 190 -20.01 58.62 -12.88
C GLN A 190 -19.06 57.59 -13.49
N LEU A 191 -18.60 57.79 -14.72
CA LEU A 191 -17.62 56.90 -15.36
C LEU A 191 -16.29 56.89 -14.61
N SER A 192 -15.80 58.03 -14.13
CA SER A 192 -14.57 58.07 -13.32
C SER A 192 -14.75 57.33 -12.00
N ALA A 193 -15.90 57.47 -11.33
CA ALA A 193 -16.17 56.73 -10.09
C ALA A 193 -16.24 55.21 -10.32
N VAL A 194 -16.80 54.76 -11.44
CA VAL A 194 -16.80 53.33 -11.83
C VAL A 194 -15.38 52.85 -12.15
N ALA A 195 -14.59 53.65 -12.84
CA ALA A 195 -13.18 53.33 -13.11
C ALA A 195 -12.38 53.20 -11.80
N ASP A 196 -12.52 54.14 -10.88
CA ASP A 196 -11.87 54.11 -9.57
C ASP A 196 -12.30 52.88 -8.74
N TYR A 197 -13.58 52.53 -8.78
CA TYR A 197 -14.09 51.32 -8.12
C TYR A 197 -13.50 50.05 -8.73
N SER A 198 -13.41 49.97 -10.06
CA SER A 198 -12.80 48.83 -10.74
C SER A 198 -11.31 48.67 -10.41
N ALA A 199 -10.58 49.78 -10.31
CA ALA A 199 -9.17 49.78 -9.90
C ALA A 199 -9.00 49.27 -8.47
N ARG A 200 -9.84 49.71 -7.53
CA ARG A 200 -9.83 49.20 -6.15
C ARG A 200 -10.11 47.71 -6.08
N LEU A 201 -11.09 47.22 -6.84
CA LEU A 201 -11.38 45.78 -6.90
C LEU A 201 -10.19 44.99 -7.47
N GLN A 202 -9.53 45.50 -8.50
CA GLN A 202 -8.33 44.86 -9.06
C GLN A 202 -7.20 44.81 -8.04
N ASP A 203 -6.97 45.88 -7.27
CA ASP A 203 -5.96 45.91 -6.21
C ASP A 203 -6.29 44.95 -5.07
N GLU A 204 -7.56 44.89 -4.64
CA GLU A 204 -8.01 43.94 -3.61
C GLU A 204 -7.84 42.48 -4.06
N VAL A 205 -8.20 42.18 -5.31
CA VAL A 205 -7.98 40.85 -5.90
C VAL A 205 -6.49 40.54 -5.99
N ALA A 206 -5.64 41.47 -6.45
CA ALA A 206 -4.20 41.26 -6.54
C ALA A 206 -3.56 41.02 -5.16
N GLN A 207 -3.99 41.75 -4.13
CA GLN A 207 -3.57 41.53 -2.75
C GLN A 207 -4.07 40.18 -2.20
N GLY A 208 -5.32 39.82 -2.49
CA GLY A 208 -5.90 38.53 -2.11
C GLY A 208 -5.14 37.35 -2.72
N VAL A 209 -4.85 37.42 -4.02
CA VAL A 209 -4.04 36.43 -4.75
C VAL A 209 -2.63 36.34 -4.16
N SER A 210 -1.99 37.49 -3.88
CA SER A 210 -0.64 37.52 -3.29
C SER A 210 -0.59 36.87 -1.90
N ARG A 211 -1.62 37.08 -1.07
CA ARG A 211 -1.74 36.43 0.23
C ARG A 211 -1.97 34.93 0.09
N ALA A 212 -2.86 34.51 -0.82
CA ALA A 212 -3.15 33.11 -1.08
C ALA A 212 -1.90 32.34 -1.56
N VAL A 213 -1.12 32.93 -2.47
CA VAL A 213 0.16 32.36 -2.93
C VAL A 213 1.14 32.20 -1.77
N LYS A 214 1.34 33.23 -0.94
CA LYS A 214 2.22 33.12 0.24
C LYS A 214 1.78 32.02 1.20
N THR A 215 0.48 31.96 1.52
CA THR A 215 -0.03 30.90 2.41
C THR A 215 0.13 29.51 1.81
N ARG A 216 0.05 29.39 0.47
CA ARG A 216 0.28 28.14 -0.23
C ARG A 216 1.75 27.75 -0.17
N ASP A 217 2.68 28.67 -0.41
CA ASP A 217 4.11 28.41 -0.34
C ASP A 217 4.55 28.01 1.09
N GLU A 218 4.00 28.68 2.10
CA GLU A 218 4.19 28.31 3.51
C GLU A 218 3.63 26.91 3.81
N ALA A 219 2.44 26.58 3.31
CA ALA A 219 1.86 25.25 3.49
C ALA A 219 2.67 24.17 2.75
N GLU A 220 3.16 24.44 1.54
CA GLU A 220 4.00 23.51 0.77
C GLU A 220 5.35 23.28 1.44
N THR A 221 5.97 24.33 2.01
CA THR A 221 7.23 24.19 2.76
C THR A 221 7.07 23.40 4.06
N ILE A 222 5.98 23.61 4.81
CA ILE A 222 5.65 22.81 6.00
C ILE A 222 5.35 21.35 5.60
N ALA A 223 4.59 21.14 4.52
CA ALA A 223 4.31 19.80 4.01
C ALA A 223 5.57 19.08 3.50
N ALA A 224 6.53 19.82 2.91
CA ALA A 224 7.81 19.27 2.49
C ALA A 224 8.69 18.90 3.68
N ALA A 225 8.76 19.76 4.71
CA ALA A 225 9.52 19.52 5.94
C ALA A 225 8.99 18.28 6.69
N THR A 226 7.68 18.20 6.90
CA THR A 226 7.05 17.04 7.56
C THR A 226 7.26 15.73 6.80
N ARG A 227 7.22 15.74 5.46
CA ARG A 227 7.55 14.57 4.63
C ARG A 227 9.03 14.18 4.71
N ALA A 228 9.94 15.14 4.86
CA ALA A 228 11.37 14.85 5.03
C ALA A 228 11.63 14.20 6.40
N GLU A 229 11.06 14.76 7.47
CA GLU A 229 11.14 14.21 8.82
C GLU A 229 10.53 12.80 8.90
N SER A 230 9.38 12.57 8.26
CA SER A 230 8.76 11.23 8.24
C SER A 230 9.63 10.21 7.51
N ARG A 231 10.23 10.58 6.37
CA ARG A 231 11.15 9.72 5.62
C ARG A 231 12.43 9.40 6.41
N GLU A 232 12.98 10.37 7.13
CA GLU A 232 14.13 10.13 8.01
C GLU A 232 13.79 9.24 9.20
N ALA A 233 12.59 9.40 9.77
CA ALA A 233 12.11 8.53 10.85
C ALA A 233 11.89 7.09 10.33
N GLU A 234 11.27 6.93 9.16
CA GLU A 234 11.10 5.63 8.50
C GLU A 234 12.46 4.99 8.15
N SER A 235 13.43 5.76 7.64
CA SER A 235 14.76 5.21 7.33
C SER A 235 15.49 4.74 8.59
N LYS A 236 15.43 5.52 9.68
CA LYS A 236 16.01 5.14 10.98
C LYS A 236 15.34 3.88 11.54
N ALA A 237 14.00 3.81 11.49
CA ALA A 237 13.27 2.63 11.94
C ALA A 237 13.61 1.37 11.12
N LEU A 238 13.82 1.52 9.81
CA LEU A 238 14.25 0.42 8.94
C LEU A 238 15.68 -0.04 9.26
N ASP A 239 16.60 0.89 9.55
CA ASP A 239 17.97 0.55 9.90
C ASP A 239 18.05 -0.10 11.30
N ASP A 240 17.27 0.38 12.27
CA ASP A 240 17.13 -0.25 13.59
C ASP A 240 16.55 -1.67 13.48
N ALA A 241 15.52 -1.86 12.65
CA ALA A 241 14.94 -3.18 12.38
C ALA A 241 15.95 -4.13 11.70
N ARG A 242 16.79 -3.63 10.79
CA ARG A 242 17.88 -4.41 10.18
C ARG A 242 18.90 -4.85 11.22
N LEU A 243 19.33 -3.94 12.10
CA LEU A 243 20.27 -4.25 13.17
C LEU A 243 19.71 -5.30 14.14
N GLN A 244 18.44 -5.20 14.50
CA GLN A 244 17.77 -6.21 15.33
C GLN A 244 17.74 -7.58 14.64
N LEU A 245 17.34 -7.64 13.36
CA LEU A 245 17.33 -8.89 12.60
C LEU A 245 18.73 -9.51 12.45
N GLU A 246 19.77 -8.69 12.29
CA GLU A 246 21.15 -9.16 12.27
C GLU A 246 21.61 -9.71 13.62
N GLN A 247 21.22 -9.07 14.72
CA GLN A 247 21.49 -9.57 16.08
C GLN A 247 20.78 -10.89 16.36
N GLU A 248 19.49 -10.99 15.99
CA GLU A 248 18.72 -12.24 16.11
C GLU A 248 19.33 -13.36 15.26
N ARG A 249 19.75 -13.06 14.03
CA ARG A 249 20.45 -14.04 13.18
C ARG A 249 21.75 -14.52 13.82
N LYS A 250 22.55 -13.63 14.40
CA LYS A 250 23.79 -14.00 15.10
C LYS A 250 23.49 -14.84 16.34
N ALA A 251 22.48 -14.49 17.13
CA ALA A 251 22.05 -15.26 18.31
C ALA A 251 21.52 -16.66 17.93
N LEU A 252 20.76 -16.77 16.83
CA LEU A 252 20.30 -18.06 16.32
C LEU A 252 21.47 -18.90 15.79
N GLN A 253 22.47 -18.29 15.14
CA GLN A 253 23.66 -18.99 14.69
C GLN A 253 24.49 -19.52 15.87
N SER A 254 24.67 -18.75 16.94
CA SER A 254 25.37 -19.22 18.14
C SER A 254 24.57 -20.32 18.85
N ALA A 255 23.26 -20.15 19.02
CA ALA A 255 22.40 -21.17 19.61
C ALA A 255 22.42 -22.48 18.81
N LYS A 256 22.44 -22.39 17.47
CA LYS A 256 22.59 -23.56 16.60
C LYS A 256 23.94 -24.25 16.79
N ALA A 257 25.04 -23.49 16.85
CA ALA A 257 26.38 -24.05 17.08
C ALA A 257 26.47 -24.75 18.45
N ASP A 258 25.91 -24.15 19.50
CA ASP A 258 25.88 -24.73 20.85
C ASP A 258 25.06 -26.02 20.89
N LEU A 259 23.93 -26.05 20.19
CA LEU A 259 23.08 -27.22 20.08
C LEU A 259 23.76 -28.34 19.28
N GLU A 260 24.43 -28.01 18.17
CA GLU A 260 25.25 -28.97 17.42
C GLU A 260 26.39 -29.54 18.28
N ALA A 261 27.05 -28.73 19.10
CA ALA A 261 28.06 -29.20 20.04
C ALA A 261 27.47 -30.19 21.06
N LYS A 262 26.34 -29.83 21.70
CA LYS A 262 25.63 -30.72 22.63
C LYS A 262 25.19 -32.04 21.98
N TYR A 263 24.76 -32.01 20.72
CA TYR A 263 24.43 -33.24 19.99
C TYR A 263 25.66 -34.11 19.73
N ARG A 264 26.81 -33.53 19.38
CA ARG A 264 28.06 -34.28 19.22
C ARG A 264 28.51 -34.90 20.54
N ASP A 265 28.44 -34.14 21.63
CA ASP A 265 28.81 -34.63 22.96
C ASP A 265 27.88 -35.78 23.40
N ALA A 266 26.57 -35.64 23.19
CA ALA A 266 25.60 -36.70 23.50
C ALA A 266 25.80 -37.97 22.64
N ILE A 267 26.21 -37.83 21.38
CA ILE A 267 26.57 -38.98 20.53
C ILE A 267 27.82 -39.66 21.10
N ALA A 268 28.86 -38.88 21.44
CA ALA A 268 30.09 -39.41 22.01
C ALA A 268 29.85 -40.12 23.35
N GLU A 269 29.00 -39.58 24.23
CA GLU A 269 28.60 -40.24 25.47
C GLU A 269 27.84 -41.55 25.21
N ASN A 270 26.89 -41.56 24.26
CA ASN A 270 26.18 -42.79 23.90
C ASN A 270 27.12 -43.86 23.33
N GLU A 271 28.10 -43.48 22.52
CA GLU A 271 29.12 -44.42 22.05
C GLU A 271 29.97 -44.96 23.20
N ARG A 272 30.33 -44.11 24.17
CA ARG A 272 31.08 -44.52 25.36
C ARG A 272 30.29 -45.51 26.21
N LEU A 273 29.05 -45.18 26.54
CA LEU A 273 28.14 -46.05 27.28
C LEU A 273 27.88 -47.36 26.52
N GLY A 274 27.78 -47.30 25.19
CA GLY A 274 27.64 -48.48 24.34
C GLY A 274 28.87 -49.41 24.39
N LYS A 275 30.09 -48.85 24.46
CA LYS A 275 31.32 -49.63 24.67
C LYS A 275 31.38 -50.22 26.09
N GLU A 276 31.13 -49.40 27.11
CA GLU A 276 31.09 -49.84 28.51
C GLU A 276 30.08 -50.98 28.71
N SER A 277 28.88 -50.88 28.12
CA SER A 277 27.87 -51.94 28.16
C SER A 277 28.32 -53.22 27.46
N LYS A 278 28.99 -53.14 26.30
CA LYS A 278 29.52 -54.32 25.61
C LYS A 278 30.63 -54.99 26.39
N GLU A 279 31.51 -54.20 26.99
CA GLU A 279 32.58 -54.71 27.85
C GLU A 279 32.02 -55.40 29.10
N ALA A 280 31.02 -54.80 29.76
CA ALA A 280 30.34 -55.39 30.90
C ALA A 280 29.61 -56.69 30.57
N ILE A 281 28.97 -56.78 29.39
CA ILE A 281 28.36 -58.03 28.91
C ILE A 281 29.45 -59.09 28.70
N ALA A 282 30.55 -58.72 28.04
CA ALA A 282 31.66 -59.65 27.79
C ALA A 282 32.32 -60.15 29.08
N THR A 283 32.43 -59.32 30.13
CA THR A 283 32.92 -59.76 31.44
C THR A 283 31.95 -60.71 32.12
N LEU A 284 30.65 -60.42 32.10
CA LEU A 284 29.63 -61.30 32.67
C LEU A 284 29.55 -62.65 31.95
N GLU A 285 29.73 -62.67 30.63
CA GLU A 285 29.79 -63.92 29.86
C GLU A 285 31.02 -64.76 30.23
N ARG A 286 32.19 -64.13 30.45
CA ARG A 286 33.37 -64.84 30.95
C ARG A 286 33.15 -65.41 32.34
N GLU A 287 32.62 -64.63 33.27
CA GLU A 287 32.30 -65.11 34.63
C GLU A 287 31.27 -66.25 34.62
N ARG A 288 30.26 -66.19 33.74
CA ARG A 288 29.31 -67.30 33.53
C ARG A 288 30.00 -68.55 32.98
N GLY A 289 30.95 -68.39 32.07
CA GLY A 289 31.78 -69.48 31.55
C GLY A 289 32.64 -70.12 32.64
N GLU A 290 33.32 -69.30 33.44
CA GLU A 290 34.17 -69.75 34.55
C GLU A 290 33.36 -70.45 35.65
N THR A 291 32.21 -69.89 36.03
CA THR A 291 31.31 -70.52 37.02
C THR A 291 30.73 -71.84 36.50
N ALA A 292 30.37 -71.94 35.22
CA ALA A 292 29.94 -73.19 34.61
C ALA A 292 31.07 -74.24 34.58
N ALA A 293 32.31 -73.82 34.29
CA ALA A 293 33.48 -74.69 34.32
C ALA A 293 33.76 -75.22 35.74
N HIS A 294 33.74 -74.34 36.75
CA HIS A 294 33.87 -74.74 38.15
C HIS A 294 32.75 -75.68 38.61
N ALA A 295 31.50 -75.44 38.21
CA ALA A 295 30.39 -76.35 38.51
C ALA A 295 30.60 -77.74 37.90
N ALA A 296 31.13 -77.82 36.67
CA ALA A 296 31.45 -79.10 36.03
C ALA A 296 32.62 -79.83 36.72
N GLU A 297 33.63 -79.11 37.20
CA GLU A 297 34.71 -79.68 38.02
C GLU A 297 34.19 -80.18 39.38
N GLU A 298 33.32 -79.41 40.03
CA GLU A 298 32.64 -79.85 41.26
C GLU A 298 31.80 -81.11 41.03
N GLU A 299 31.08 -81.21 39.92
CA GLU A 299 30.30 -82.41 39.60
C GLU A 299 31.21 -83.63 39.37
N LYS A 300 32.34 -83.45 38.69
CA LYS A 300 33.35 -84.52 38.52
C LYS A 300 33.92 -84.97 39.86
N THR A 301 34.33 -84.04 40.71
CA THR A 301 34.87 -84.36 42.04
C THR A 301 33.82 -85.02 42.93
N ARG A 302 32.54 -84.60 42.86
CA ARG A 302 31.43 -85.29 43.55
C ARG A 302 31.28 -86.73 43.07
N LYS A 303 31.26 -86.97 41.75
CA LYS A 303 31.21 -88.32 41.18
C LYS A 303 32.40 -89.18 41.63
N GLU A 304 33.61 -88.62 41.66
CA GLU A 304 34.80 -89.32 42.18
C GLU A 304 34.72 -89.63 43.67
N ILE A 305 34.13 -88.75 44.48
CA ILE A 305 33.91 -89.02 45.91
C ILE A 305 32.85 -90.12 46.07
N GLU A 306 31.75 -90.06 45.32
CA GLU A 306 30.69 -91.07 45.34
C GLU A 306 31.23 -92.46 44.97
N THR A 307 32.08 -92.56 43.94
CA THR A 307 32.72 -93.83 43.59
C THR A 307 33.65 -94.34 44.70
N ARG A 308 34.49 -93.47 45.29
CA ARG A 308 35.35 -93.84 46.42
C ARG A 308 34.55 -94.25 47.66
N VAL A 309 33.42 -93.59 47.94
CA VAL A 309 32.54 -93.95 49.06
C VAL A 309 31.89 -95.32 48.79
N ALA A 310 31.44 -95.59 47.57
CA ALA A 310 30.92 -96.90 47.18
C ALA A 310 32.00 -97.99 47.32
N GLU A 311 33.24 -97.74 46.88
CA GLU A 311 34.37 -98.65 47.06
C GLU A 311 34.68 -98.90 48.55
N LEU A 312 34.73 -97.86 49.37
CA LEU A 312 34.94 -97.99 50.82
C LEU A 312 33.81 -98.77 51.48
N SER A 313 32.56 -98.51 51.10
CA SER A 313 31.39 -99.25 51.59
C SER A 313 31.48 -100.74 51.23
N GLN A 314 31.88 -101.07 50.00
CA GLN A 314 32.13 -102.45 49.59
C GLN A 314 33.27 -103.08 50.39
N ARG A 315 34.36 -102.35 50.64
CA ARG A 315 35.47 -102.80 51.49
C ARG A 315 35.03 -103.01 52.94
N PHE A 316 34.20 -102.13 53.50
CA PHE A 316 33.63 -102.32 54.84
C PHE A 316 32.69 -103.52 54.88
N ALA A 317 31.88 -103.75 53.85
CA ALA A 317 31.04 -104.94 53.76
C ALA A 317 31.90 -106.22 53.66
N ALA A 318 33.00 -106.18 52.90
CA ALA A 318 33.97 -107.27 52.82
C ALA A 318 34.69 -107.50 54.16
N MET A 319 35.19 -106.45 54.81
CA MET A 319 35.80 -106.54 56.14
C MET A 319 34.81 -106.96 57.22
N ALA A 320 33.54 -106.54 57.14
CA ALA A 320 32.50 -106.99 58.07
C ALA A 320 32.24 -108.49 57.87
N LYS A 321 32.20 -108.98 56.63
CA LYS A 321 32.16 -110.42 56.32
C LYS A 321 33.41 -111.14 56.85
N GLU A 322 34.61 -110.60 56.64
CA GLU A 322 35.85 -111.15 57.20
C GLU A 322 35.85 -111.15 58.73
N ARG A 323 35.33 -110.11 59.38
CA ARG A 323 35.16 -110.04 60.85
C ARG A 323 34.13 -111.06 61.35
N LEU A 324 33.07 -111.32 60.60
CA LEU A 324 32.08 -112.37 60.88
C LEU A 324 32.68 -113.78 60.72
N VAL A 325 33.60 -113.94 59.77
CA VAL A 325 34.41 -115.16 59.62
C VAL A 325 35.45 -115.27 60.73
N ALA A 326 36.06 -114.15 61.13
CA ALA A 326 37.04 -114.09 62.22
C ALA A 326 36.40 -114.24 63.61
N SER A 327 35.12 -113.91 63.78
CA SER A 327 34.37 -114.11 65.03
C SER A 327 34.05 -115.58 65.32
N HIS A 328 34.36 -116.49 64.40
CA HIS A 328 34.35 -117.95 64.61
C HIS A 328 35.71 -118.48 65.15
N ARG A 329 36.63 -117.59 65.53
CA ARG A 329 37.88 -117.94 66.21
C ARG A 329 37.71 -117.78 67.73
N PRO A 330 38.10 -118.77 68.55
CA PRO A 330 37.84 -118.75 69.99
C PRO A 330 38.54 -117.57 70.69
N PRO A 331 37.91 -116.98 71.72
CA PRO A 331 38.41 -115.78 72.40
C PRO A 331 39.64 -116.14 73.25
N GLY A 332 40.79 -115.59 72.87
CA GLY A 332 41.98 -115.54 73.73
C GLY A 332 41.88 -114.37 74.70
N GLU A 333 42.26 -114.63 75.95
CA GLU A 333 42.20 -113.75 77.11
C GLU A 333 42.94 -112.40 76.91
N PRO A 334 42.53 -111.31 77.60
CA PRO A 334 43.05 -109.97 77.37
C PRO A 334 44.50 -109.84 77.87
N SER A 335 45.44 -110.07 76.96
CA SER A 335 46.85 -109.73 77.07
C SER A 335 47.05 -108.20 76.97
N GLU A 336 48.27 -107.71 77.22
CA GLU A 336 48.68 -106.29 77.13
C GLU A 336 48.25 -105.55 75.84
N GLU A 337 47.86 -106.31 74.82
CA GLU A 337 47.20 -105.87 73.59
C GLU A 337 45.91 -105.06 73.83
N VAL A 338 45.12 -105.36 74.87
CA VAL A 338 43.91 -104.57 75.20
C VAL A 338 44.28 -103.19 75.74
N LYS A 339 45.40 -103.06 76.46
CA LYS A 339 45.90 -101.75 76.89
C LYS A 339 46.43 -100.95 75.70
N LYS A 340 47.13 -101.58 74.75
CA LYS A 340 47.51 -100.95 73.47
C LYS A 340 46.31 -100.61 72.59
N ALA A 341 45.22 -101.39 72.65
CA ALA A 341 43.97 -101.09 71.96
C ALA A 341 43.27 -99.87 72.58
N VAL A 342 43.21 -99.79 73.91
CA VAL A 342 42.69 -98.60 74.61
C VAL A 342 43.58 -97.36 74.37
N GLU A 343 44.91 -97.52 74.27
CA GLU A 343 45.80 -96.43 73.84
C GLU A 343 45.61 -96.05 72.36
N GLY A 344 45.30 -97.03 71.50
CA GLY A 344 44.91 -96.83 70.11
C GLY A 344 43.59 -96.07 69.97
N GLU A 345 42.56 -96.47 70.72
CA GLU A 345 41.27 -95.78 70.81
C GLU A 345 41.43 -94.37 71.38
N LYS A 346 42.29 -94.16 72.38
CA LYS A 346 42.64 -92.81 72.86
C LYS A 346 43.33 -91.98 71.78
N ALA A 347 44.19 -92.59 70.97
CA ALA A 347 44.82 -91.91 69.84
C ALA A 347 43.82 -91.60 68.71
N GLU A 348 42.83 -92.46 68.48
CA GLU A 348 41.72 -92.23 67.55
C GLU A 348 40.80 -91.11 68.04
N LEU A 349 40.39 -91.13 69.31
CA LEU A 349 39.64 -90.04 69.94
C LEU A 349 40.42 -88.72 69.91
N ALA A 350 41.76 -88.76 70.04
CA ALA A 350 42.60 -87.57 69.89
C ALA A 350 42.63 -87.05 68.45
N ARG A 351 42.56 -87.94 67.45
CA ARG A 351 42.44 -87.56 66.03
C ARG A 351 41.05 -87.02 65.72
N GLU A 352 40.00 -87.63 66.24
CA GLU A 352 38.61 -87.16 66.11
C GLU A 352 38.43 -85.80 66.77
N ARG A 353 39.01 -85.60 67.97
CA ARG A 353 39.01 -84.28 68.62
C ARG A 353 39.70 -83.22 67.77
N LYS A 354 40.85 -83.54 67.15
CA LYS A 354 41.54 -82.63 66.22
C LYS A 354 40.72 -82.38 64.94
N PHE A 355 40.03 -83.39 64.42
CA PHE A 355 39.15 -83.27 63.27
C PHE A 355 37.95 -82.39 63.56
N LEU A 356 37.26 -82.62 64.69
CA LEU A 356 36.14 -81.80 65.16
C LEU A 356 36.59 -80.36 65.45
N GLN A 357 37.78 -80.17 66.04
CA GLN A 357 38.34 -78.84 66.26
C GLN A 357 38.62 -78.11 64.93
N ARG A 358 39.19 -78.80 63.93
CA ARG A 358 39.37 -78.23 62.58
C ARG A 358 38.05 -77.93 61.90
N ARG A 359 37.05 -78.80 62.05
CA ARG A 359 35.72 -78.61 61.49
C ARG A 359 34.98 -77.45 62.14
N ALA A 360 35.14 -77.26 63.44
CA ALA A 360 34.61 -76.11 64.16
C ALA A 360 35.24 -74.80 63.66
N ILE A 361 36.55 -74.76 63.44
CA ILE A 361 37.24 -73.60 62.85
C ILE A 361 36.72 -73.35 61.43
N GLU A 362 36.59 -74.38 60.59
CA GLU A 362 36.08 -74.23 59.23
C GLU A 362 34.63 -73.71 59.20
N LEU A 363 33.79 -74.13 60.16
CA LEU A 363 32.43 -73.60 60.29
C LEU A 363 32.43 -72.13 60.72
N LEU A 364 33.30 -71.74 61.65
CA LEU A 364 33.46 -70.34 62.04
C LEU A 364 33.95 -69.47 60.88
N ASP A 365 34.94 -69.94 60.11
CA ASP A 365 35.43 -69.23 58.92
C ASP A 365 34.33 -69.09 57.85
N ARG A 366 33.50 -70.13 57.68
CA ARG A 366 32.34 -70.07 56.76
C ARG A 366 31.30 -69.09 57.26
N GLU A 367 31.03 -69.05 58.56
CA GLU A 367 30.09 -68.10 59.18
C GLU A 367 30.59 -66.66 59.03
N GLU A 368 31.88 -66.40 59.25
CA GLU A 368 32.49 -65.09 59.03
C GLU A 368 32.37 -64.66 57.56
N ARG A 369 32.65 -65.57 56.61
CA ARG A 369 32.44 -65.28 55.18
C ARG A 369 30.97 -65.02 54.82
N VAL A 370 30.03 -65.65 55.51
CA VAL A 370 28.59 -65.38 55.33
C VAL A 370 28.25 -64.00 55.88
N ARG A 371 28.72 -63.65 57.08
CA ARG A 371 28.54 -62.31 57.66
C ARG A 371 29.12 -61.20 56.78
N ASP A 372 30.30 -61.42 56.19
CA ASP A 372 30.89 -60.46 55.23
C ASP A 372 30.04 -60.30 53.98
N ARG A 373 29.46 -61.40 53.47
CA ARG A 373 28.56 -61.36 52.32
C ARG A 373 27.25 -60.65 52.66
N GLU A 374 26.66 -60.94 53.80
CA GLU A 374 25.46 -60.26 54.31
C GLU A 374 25.73 -58.76 54.50
N GLY A 375 26.88 -58.38 55.08
CA GLY A 375 27.29 -56.98 55.19
C GLY A 375 27.41 -56.27 53.85
N ARG A 376 27.97 -56.92 52.83
CA ARG A 376 28.04 -56.37 51.45
C ARG A 376 26.65 -56.26 50.80
N VAL A 377 25.74 -57.17 51.09
CA VAL A 377 24.35 -57.09 50.61
C VAL A 377 23.64 -55.93 51.29
N ASP A 378 23.75 -55.79 52.61
CA ASP A 378 23.19 -54.65 53.36
C ASP A 378 23.72 -53.30 52.85
N GLU A 379 25.02 -53.21 52.51
CA GLU A 379 25.60 -52.01 51.92
C GLU A 379 25.02 -51.69 50.55
N ARG A 380 24.84 -52.71 49.69
CA ARG A 380 24.20 -52.55 48.39
C ARG A 380 22.74 -52.14 48.52
N ASP A 381 22.00 -52.73 49.46
CA ASP A 381 20.61 -52.38 49.72
C ASP A 381 20.49 -50.94 50.25
N ARG A 382 21.42 -50.50 51.12
CA ARG A 382 21.50 -49.09 51.53
C ARG A 382 21.81 -48.17 50.35
N GLU A 383 22.69 -48.57 49.44
CA GLU A 383 23.01 -47.78 48.25
C GLU A 383 21.81 -47.70 47.28
N LEU A 384 21.12 -48.81 47.04
CA LEU A 384 19.89 -48.84 46.23
C LEU A 384 18.81 -47.96 46.86
N ASN A 385 18.57 -48.06 48.17
CA ASN A 385 17.63 -47.20 48.88
C ASN A 385 17.99 -45.71 48.75
N ARG A 386 19.28 -45.34 48.78
CA ARG A 386 19.70 -43.95 48.54
C ARG A 386 19.43 -43.51 47.10
N ARG A 387 19.66 -44.39 46.12
CA ARG A 387 19.36 -44.11 44.70
C ARG A 387 17.85 -43.96 44.48
N GLU A 388 17.03 -44.81 45.08
CA GLU A 388 15.58 -44.72 45.04
C GLU A 388 15.07 -43.42 45.65
N GLN A 389 15.59 -43.03 46.83
CA GLN A 389 15.28 -41.73 47.43
C GLN A 389 15.70 -40.56 46.53
N GLY A 390 16.87 -40.66 45.87
CA GLY A 390 17.34 -39.66 44.92
C GLY A 390 16.47 -39.56 43.66
N LEU A 391 15.98 -40.69 43.14
CA LEU A 391 15.04 -40.73 42.02
C LEU A 391 13.69 -40.16 42.43
N ALA A 392 13.14 -40.55 43.57
CA ALA A 392 11.90 -40.00 44.10
C ALA A 392 11.97 -38.47 44.32
N ALA A 393 13.11 -37.96 44.81
CA ALA A 393 13.34 -36.52 44.92
C ALA A 393 13.32 -35.83 43.55
N ARG A 394 14.00 -36.41 42.55
CA ARG A 394 14.01 -35.89 41.17
C ARG A 394 12.64 -35.96 40.50
N GLU A 395 11.88 -37.02 40.75
CA GLU A 395 10.50 -37.13 40.26
C GLU A 395 9.62 -36.03 40.87
N ASN A 396 9.72 -35.79 42.17
CA ASN A 396 9.03 -34.69 42.84
C ASN A 396 9.46 -33.32 42.29
N ASP A 397 10.74 -33.11 41.99
CA ASP A 397 11.23 -31.87 41.38
C ASP A 397 10.80 -31.73 39.92
N LEU A 398 10.68 -32.83 39.18
CA LEU A 398 10.09 -32.87 37.84
C LEU A 398 8.59 -32.58 37.88
N GLU A 399 7.87 -33.08 38.87
CA GLU A 399 6.46 -32.74 39.08
C GLU A 399 6.29 -31.27 39.46
N ARG A 400 7.12 -30.76 40.38
CA ARG A 400 7.14 -29.33 40.73
C ARG A 400 7.47 -28.48 39.52
N SER A 401 8.51 -28.80 38.76
CA SER A 401 8.83 -28.05 37.54
C SER A 401 7.75 -28.19 36.46
N LYS A 402 7.08 -29.34 36.32
CA LYS A 402 5.90 -29.49 35.46
C LYS A 402 4.72 -28.63 35.94
N THR A 403 4.45 -28.57 37.24
CA THR A 403 3.38 -27.71 37.78
C THR A 403 3.72 -26.23 37.60
N LEU A 404 4.98 -25.84 37.84
CA LEU A 404 5.47 -24.49 37.59
C LEU A 404 5.45 -24.16 36.11
N LEU A 405 5.81 -25.08 35.22
CA LEU A 405 5.69 -24.92 33.77
C LEU A 405 4.24 -24.91 33.29
N ALA A 406 3.32 -25.59 33.99
CA ALA A 406 1.89 -25.52 33.69
C ALA A 406 1.27 -24.20 34.18
N GLN A 407 1.78 -23.63 35.29
CA GLN A 407 1.38 -22.33 35.81
C GLN A 407 2.05 -21.16 35.06
N ALA A 408 3.30 -21.34 34.61
CA ALA A 408 4.07 -20.41 33.80
C ALA A 408 3.81 -20.59 32.30
N ARG A 409 3.10 -21.65 31.89
CA ARG A 409 2.45 -21.68 30.59
C ARG A 409 1.47 -20.53 30.64
N PRO A 410 1.63 -19.47 29.83
CA PRO A 410 0.53 -18.54 29.64
C PRO A 410 -0.68 -19.41 29.28
N GLN A 411 -1.83 -19.16 29.91
CA GLN A 411 -3.07 -19.69 29.37
C GLN A 411 -3.01 -19.47 27.85
N PRO A 412 -3.35 -20.47 27.02
CA PRO A 412 -3.41 -20.24 25.59
C PRO A 412 -4.13 -18.90 25.41
N PRO A 413 -3.55 -17.93 24.67
CA PRO A 413 -4.15 -16.61 24.54
C PRO A 413 -5.61 -16.82 24.20
N GLU A 414 -6.48 -15.95 24.71
CA GLU A 414 -7.94 -16.08 24.62
C GLU A 414 -8.44 -16.05 23.16
N VAL A 415 -8.04 -16.99 22.31
CA VAL A 415 -8.49 -17.14 20.93
C VAL A 415 -10.01 -17.33 20.94
N ARG A 416 -10.59 -17.85 22.03
CA ARG A 416 -12.05 -17.86 22.21
C ARG A 416 -12.64 -16.47 22.51
N ALA A 417 -12.06 -15.67 23.42
CA ALA A 417 -12.58 -14.34 23.72
C ALA A 417 -12.37 -13.36 22.55
N GLU A 418 -11.21 -13.39 21.89
CA GLU A 418 -10.94 -12.61 20.67
C GLU A 418 -11.87 -13.04 19.53
N THR A 419 -12.16 -14.34 19.35
CA THR A 419 -13.15 -14.76 18.35
C THR A 419 -14.57 -14.35 18.70
N ASP A 420 -14.93 -14.28 19.98
CA ASP A 420 -16.28 -13.91 20.40
C ASP A 420 -16.48 -12.39 20.38
N GLU A 421 -15.43 -11.60 20.64
CA GLU A 421 -15.42 -10.16 20.40
C GLU A 421 -15.42 -9.83 18.91
N ALA A 422 -14.65 -10.56 18.09
CA ALA A 422 -14.67 -10.43 16.64
C ALA A 422 -16.04 -10.80 16.06
N LYS A 423 -16.70 -11.86 16.56
CA LYS A 423 -18.09 -12.19 16.18
C LYS A 423 -19.07 -11.09 16.58
N LYS A 424 -18.95 -10.51 17.77
CA LYS A 424 -19.80 -9.39 18.22
C LYS A 424 -19.56 -8.11 17.40
N ASP A 425 -18.32 -7.85 16.95
CA ASP A 425 -18.01 -6.74 16.05
C ASP A 425 -18.61 -6.98 14.65
N ILE A 426 -18.49 -8.20 14.13
CA ILE A 426 -19.11 -8.61 12.86
C ILE A 426 -20.64 -8.46 12.95
N GLU A 427 -21.29 -8.94 14.01
CA GLU A 427 -22.73 -8.77 14.21
C GLU A 427 -23.15 -7.31 14.29
N ARG A 428 -22.36 -6.45 14.96
CA ARG A 428 -22.61 -5.01 15.01
C ARG A 428 -22.50 -4.37 13.63
N ARG A 429 -21.47 -4.72 12.85
CA ARG A 429 -21.29 -4.23 11.47
C ARG A 429 -22.41 -4.71 10.55
N VAL A 430 -22.85 -5.96 10.68
CA VAL A 430 -23.98 -6.50 9.92
C VAL A 430 -25.26 -5.73 10.25
N LYS A 431 -25.54 -5.43 11.53
CA LYS A 431 -26.68 -4.59 11.91
C LYS A 431 -26.61 -3.18 11.31
N ILE A 432 -25.44 -2.55 11.35
CA ILE A 432 -25.25 -1.22 10.74
C ILE A 432 -25.49 -1.26 9.23
N ILE A 433 -25.02 -2.31 8.54
CA ILE A 433 -25.22 -2.48 7.11
C ILE A 433 -26.70 -2.72 6.79
N GLN A 434 -27.38 -3.58 7.55
CA GLN A 434 -28.82 -3.83 7.40
C GLN A 434 -29.63 -2.56 7.62
N GLN A 435 -29.30 -1.78 8.65
CA GLN A 435 -29.95 -0.50 8.92
C GLN A 435 -29.72 0.51 7.79
N LYS A 436 -28.48 0.64 7.30
CA LYS A 436 -28.17 1.49 6.13
C LYS A 436 -28.89 1.02 4.87
N ALA A 437 -29.04 -0.29 4.66
CA ALA A 437 -29.77 -0.82 3.52
C ALA A 437 -31.27 -0.44 3.59
N LEU A 438 -31.88 -0.52 4.77
CA LEU A 438 -33.26 -0.06 4.98
C LEU A 438 -33.39 1.46 4.77
N GLU A 439 -32.45 2.26 5.30
CA GLU A 439 -32.45 3.71 5.08
C GLU A 439 -32.28 4.10 3.60
N LEU A 440 -31.49 3.33 2.84
CA LEU A 440 -31.33 3.53 1.39
C LEU A 440 -32.59 3.14 0.63
N LEU A 441 -33.26 2.06 1.01
CA LEU A 441 -34.57 1.66 0.47
C LEU A 441 -35.62 2.75 0.73
N ASP A 442 -35.71 3.26 1.95
CA ASP A 442 -36.63 4.35 2.30
C ASP A 442 -36.34 5.64 1.52
N ARG A 443 -35.05 5.94 1.28
CA ARG A 443 -34.64 7.07 0.44
C ARG A 443 -35.02 6.85 -1.02
N GLU A 444 -34.84 5.64 -1.54
CA GLU A 444 -35.24 5.30 -2.90
C GLU A 444 -36.77 5.41 -3.07
N GLU A 445 -37.56 4.92 -2.10
CA GLU A 445 -39.01 5.10 -2.13
C GLU A 445 -39.41 6.59 -2.08
N LYS A 446 -38.74 7.40 -1.26
CA LYS A 446 -38.97 8.86 -1.23
C LYS A 446 -38.59 9.52 -2.56
N LEU A 447 -37.50 9.09 -3.20
CA LEU A 447 -37.10 9.59 -4.50
C LEU A 447 -38.08 9.15 -5.59
N ARG A 448 -38.59 7.92 -5.54
CA ARG A 448 -39.64 7.45 -6.46
C ARG A 448 -40.94 8.22 -6.28
N LYS A 449 -41.36 8.50 -5.04
CA LYS A 449 -42.52 9.36 -4.77
C LYS A 449 -42.32 10.78 -5.30
N ARG A 450 -41.15 11.38 -5.08
CA ARG A 450 -40.82 12.70 -5.64
C ARG A 450 -40.74 12.70 -7.16
N ALA A 451 -40.21 11.64 -7.77
CA ALA A 451 -40.19 11.49 -9.22
C ALA A 451 -41.62 11.37 -9.78
N ALA A 452 -42.49 10.59 -9.14
CA ALA A 452 -43.89 10.50 -9.50
C ALA A 452 -44.65 11.82 -9.28
N GLU A 453 -44.33 12.58 -8.24
CA GLU A 453 -44.87 13.92 -8.01
C GLU A 453 -44.39 14.92 -9.06
N LEU A 454 -43.12 14.87 -9.45
CA LEU A 454 -42.56 15.70 -10.52
C LEU A 454 -43.18 15.33 -11.87
N GLU A 455 -43.34 14.05 -12.18
CA GLU A 455 -44.04 13.57 -13.37
C GLU A 455 -45.53 13.96 -13.35
N ALA A 456 -46.18 13.96 -12.18
CA ALA A 456 -47.53 14.49 -12.00
C ALA A 456 -47.60 16.02 -12.18
N MET A 457 -46.56 16.76 -11.78
CA MET A 457 -46.47 18.21 -12.03
C MET A 457 -46.14 18.50 -13.49
N GLU A 458 -45.27 17.73 -14.13
CA GLU A 458 -44.93 17.82 -15.54
C GLU A 458 -46.12 17.45 -16.42
N SER A 459 -46.91 16.44 -16.06
CA SER A 459 -48.16 16.12 -16.75
C SER A 459 -49.25 17.19 -16.55
N ARG A 460 -49.26 17.89 -15.41
CA ARG A 460 -50.12 19.08 -15.19
C ARG A 460 -49.64 20.31 -15.97
N LEU A 461 -48.33 20.48 -16.15
CA LEU A 461 -47.72 21.57 -16.92
C LEU A 461 -47.77 21.32 -18.43
N SER A 462 -47.66 20.06 -18.86
CA SER A 462 -47.77 19.63 -20.27
C SER A 462 -49.21 19.36 -20.70
N GLY A 463 -50.15 19.29 -19.75
CA GLY A 463 -51.57 19.08 -19.98
C GLY A 463 -52.41 20.36 -19.92
N ARG A 464 -52.59 20.98 -21.09
CA ARG A 464 -53.78 21.78 -21.51
C ARG A 464 -53.83 23.27 -21.12
N LEU A 465 -53.29 24.11 -22.01
CA LEU A 465 -54.07 25.26 -22.50
C LEU A 465 -55.24 24.69 -23.31
N PRO A 466 -56.51 24.86 -22.90
CA PRO A 466 -57.61 24.66 -23.81
C PRO A 466 -57.53 25.74 -24.89
N ALA A 467 -57.50 25.32 -26.15
CA ALA A 467 -57.81 26.22 -27.25
C ALA A 467 -59.29 26.60 -27.14
N GLU A 468 -59.54 27.84 -26.75
CA GLU A 468 -60.74 28.60 -27.12
C GLU A 468 -60.37 29.60 -28.22
#